data_AF-A0A524M5I0-F1
#
_entry.id   AF-A0A524M5I0-F1
#
_cell.length_a   1.000
_cell.length_b   1.000
_cell.length_c   1.000
_cell.angle_alpha   90.00
_cell.angle_beta   90.00
_cell.angle_gamma   90.00
#
_symmetry.space_group_name_H-M   'P 1'
#
loop_
_entity.id
_entity.type
_entity.pdbx_description
1 polymer ?
#
loop_
_entity_poly.entity_id
_entity_poly.type
_entity_poly.pdbx_seq_one_letter_code
_entity_poly.pdbx_strand_id
1 'polypeptide(L)'
;MKKKSVWIKADEGGWEEQKERITTGLESGADCILVNPGEVEKVRELGNITVAAFARDNKSGADIVVVGKRGEGDGTKPLPLEIPGSLDVNAATLLMDKGLTVGGYVIIKDKHYERFAAEMGKICNYLLVTGTDWKVIPLENLIADLQREKVKIIFGVKSAEEAKLAFQTLETGADGVLLDSGNPQEIKDTIKAARELESESAELEAAVVTRVEPLGMGDRVCVDTCNLMQRGEGMLIGSQASGMFLVNSESDESPYVAARPFRVNAGAVHSYIKIGDKTRYLSELQTGDAVTIVDSKGKQREGIVGRVKIESRPLMLIEAKARDRTLTAILQNAETIKLVGKDGNPISVAKLKKGDEVLVRLEEGARHFGKKIEETIIEK
;
A
#
# COMPACT_ATOMS: atom_id res chain seq x y z
N MET A 1 2.35 6.90 5.68
CA MET A 1 2.00 7.81 4.57
C MET A 1 0.65 7.42 3.96
N LYS A 2 -0.08 8.34 3.30
CA LYS A 2 -1.36 7.99 2.61
C LYS A 2 -1.09 7.12 1.37
N LYS A 3 -1.94 6.12 1.13
CA LYS A 3 -1.94 5.28 -0.08
C LYS A 3 -1.97 6.16 -1.33
N LYS A 4 -1.06 5.93 -2.29
CA LYS A 4 -0.98 6.64 -3.57
C LYS A 4 -1.72 5.82 -4.62
N SER A 5 -2.79 6.37 -5.20
CA SER A 5 -3.62 5.62 -6.14
C SER A 5 -3.12 5.73 -7.58
N VAL A 6 -3.16 4.64 -8.34
CA VAL A 6 -2.83 4.64 -9.77
C VAL A 6 -4.07 4.34 -10.59
N TRP A 7 -4.45 5.28 -11.46
CA TRP A 7 -5.59 5.18 -12.37
C TRP A 7 -5.08 4.97 -13.80
N ILE A 8 -5.73 4.10 -14.57
CA ILE A 8 -5.38 3.86 -15.97
C ILE A 8 -6.39 4.59 -16.88
N LYS A 9 -5.90 5.48 -17.74
CA LYS A 9 -6.71 6.17 -18.75
C LYS A 9 -6.87 5.27 -19.98
N ALA A 10 -8.09 4.81 -20.22
CA ALA A 10 -8.45 3.88 -21.29
C ALA A 10 -9.69 4.36 -22.05
N ASP A 11 -9.61 5.59 -22.57
CA ASP A 11 -10.72 6.34 -23.15
C ASP A 11 -10.50 6.76 -24.61
N GLU A 12 -9.38 6.31 -25.20
CA GLU A 12 -8.94 6.54 -26.57
C GLU A 12 -8.53 5.20 -27.22
N GLY A 13 -8.49 5.17 -28.55
CA GLY A 13 -8.19 3.95 -29.31
C GLY A 13 -9.37 3.00 -29.48
N GLY A 14 -9.12 1.86 -30.11
CA GLY A 14 -10.10 0.78 -30.25
C GLY A 14 -10.24 -0.05 -28.98
N TRP A 15 -11.35 -0.79 -28.84
CA TRP A 15 -11.59 -1.64 -27.66
C TRP A 15 -10.45 -2.64 -27.40
N GLU A 16 -9.82 -3.20 -28.42
CA GLU A 16 -8.73 -4.16 -28.22
C GLU A 16 -7.49 -3.49 -27.59
N GLU A 17 -7.13 -2.28 -28.02
CA GLU A 17 -6.01 -1.51 -27.42
C GLU A 17 -6.32 -1.07 -25.99
N GLN A 18 -7.58 -0.74 -25.71
CA GLN A 18 -8.05 -0.44 -24.36
C GLN A 18 -8.04 -1.70 -23.48
N LYS A 19 -8.49 -2.83 -24.02
CA LYS A 19 -8.55 -4.11 -23.29
C LYS A 19 -7.16 -4.55 -22.84
N GLU A 20 -6.13 -4.40 -23.68
CA GLU A 20 -4.75 -4.75 -23.31
C GLU A 20 -4.24 -3.92 -22.13
N ARG A 21 -4.39 -2.58 -22.18
CA ARG A 21 -3.98 -1.71 -21.07
C ARG A 21 -4.80 -1.93 -19.79
N ILE A 22 -6.11 -2.18 -19.92
CA ILE A 22 -7.01 -2.44 -18.79
C ILE A 22 -6.63 -3.75 -18.12
N THR A 23 -6.43 -4.81 -18.91
CA THR A 23 -6.00 -6.12 -18.41
C THR A 23 -4.65 -6.02 -17.72
N THR A 24 -3.70 -5.31 -18.33
CA THR A 24 -2.39 -5.07 -17.70
C THR A 24 -2.52 -4.32 -16.38
N GLY A 25 -3.35 -3.26 -16.33
CA GLY A 25 -3.62 -2.50 -15.12
C GLY A 25 -4.23 -3.35 -14.01
N LEU A 26 -5.24 -4.16 -14.34
CA LEU A 26 -5.89 -5.12 -13.44
C LEU A 26 -4.88 -6.10 -12.84
N GLU A 27 -4.10 -6.78 -13.69
CA GLU A 27 -3.11 -7.78 -13.26
C GLU A 27 -1.97 -7.18 -12.44
N SER A 28 -1.66 -5.90 -12.67
CA SER A 28 -0.58 -5.20 -12.00
C SER A 28 -1.02 -4.50 -10.71
N GLY A 29 -2.32 -4.46 -10.41
CA GLY A 29 -2.87 -3.87 -9.17
C GLY A 29 -3.15 -2.37 -9.24
N ALA A 30 -3.65 -1.87 -10.38
CA ALA A 30 -4.21 -0.53 -10.51
C ALA A 30 -5.43 -0.34 -9.60
N ASP A 31 -5.68 0.89 -9.17
CA ASP A 31 -6.76 1.21 -8.22
C ASP A 31 -8.08 1.58 -8.93
N CYS A 32 -8.01 2.10 -10.16
CA CYS A 32 -9.17 2.53 -10.93
C CYS A 32 -8.88 2.52 -12.45
N ILE A 33 -9.91 2.27 -13.25
CA ILE A 33 -9.85 2.42 -14.72
C ILE A 33 -10.79 3.55 -15.14
N LEU A 34 -10.32 4.49 -15.97
CA LEU A 34 -11.11 5.57 -16.53
C LEU A 34 -11.44 5.30 -18.02
N VAL A 35 -12.72 5.14 -18.33
CA VAL A 35 -13.21 4.76 -19.69
C VAL A 35 -14.31 5.71 -20.21
N ASN A 36 -14.78 5.48 -21.44
CA ASN A 36 -16.01 6.12 -21.92
C ASN A 36 -17.26 5.40 -21.38
N PRO A 37 -18.44 6.05 -21.32
CA PRO A 37 -19.65 5.48 -20.70
C PRO A 37 -20.11 4.13 -21.25
N GLY A 38 -19.90 3.88 -22.55
CA GLY A 38 -20.31 2.62 -23.19
C GLY A 38 -19.38 1.43 -22.92
N GLU A 39 -18.29 1.65 -22.20
CA GLU A 39 -17.24 0.64 -21.94
C GLU A 39 -17.28 0.11 -20.50
N VAL A 40 -18.09 0.70 -19.61
CA VAL A 40 -18.15 0.36 -18.17
C VAL A 40 -18.42 -1.12 -17.93
N GLU A 41 -19.49 -1.66 -18.54
CA GLU A 41 -19.85 -3.07 -18.37
C GLU A 41 -18.78 -4.01 -18.94
N LYS A 42 -18.14 -3.62 -20.04
CA LYS A 42 -17.05 -4.42 -20.62
C LYS A 42 -15.83 -4.48 -19.70
N VAL A 43 -15.52 -3.41 -18.96
CA VAL A 43 -14.44 -3.44 -17.95
C VAL A 43 -14.80 -4.37 -16.80
N ARG A 44 -16.07 -4.35 -16.35
CA ARG A 44 -16.55 -5.23 -15.29
C ARG A 44 -16.50 -6.71 -15.67
N GLU A 45 -16.69 -7.04 -16.94
CA GLU A 45 -16.49 -8.40 -17.45
C GLU A 45 -15.02 -8.87 -17.36
N LEU A 46 -14.05 -7.96 -17.39
CA LEU A 46 -12.62 -8.30 -17.30
C LEU A 46 -12.15 -8.52 -15.86
N GLY A 47 -12.76 -7.86 -14.88
CA GLY A 47 -12.39 -8.02 -13.47
C GLY A 47 -13.08 -7.05 -12.52
N ASN A 48 -13.00 -7.35 -11.23
CA ASN A 48 -13.54 -6.49 -10.18
C ASN A 48 -12.55 -5.36 -9.84
N ILE A 49 -12.80 -4.17 -10.38
CA ILE A 49 -12.03 -2.95 -10.15
C ILE A 49 -12.96 -1.74 -10.14
N THR A 50 -12.58 -0.67 -9.44
CA THR A 50 -13.28 0.61 -9.52
C THR A 50 -13.26 1.12 -10.96
N VAL A 51 -14.42 1.43 -11.52
CA VAL A 51 -14.55 1.99 -12.86
C VAL A 51 -15.04 3.44 -12.78
N ALA A 52 -14.23 4.35 -13.29
CA ALA A 52 -14.60 5.73 -13.54
C ALA A 52 -15.00 5.90 -15.00
N ALA A 53 -16.02 6.73 -15.29
CA ALA A 53 -16.45 6.97 -16.65
C ALA A 53 -16.72 8.44 -16.93
N PHE A 54 -16.31 8.90 -18.11
CA PHE A 54 -16.60 10.26 -18.58
C PHE A 54 -18.09 10.46 -18.91
N ALA A 55 -18.85 11.07 -18.02
CA ALA A 55 -20.29 11.29 -18.22
C ALA A 55 -20.78 12.59 -17.57
N ARG A 56 -22.00 12.99 -17.92
CA ARG A 56 -22.72 14.14 -17.32
C ARG A 56 -24.01 13.73 -16.62
N ASP A 57 -24.27 12.43 -16.55
CA ASP A 57 -25.43 11.83 -15.90
C ASP A 57 -25.00 10.55 -15.17
N ASN A 58 -25.96 9.89 -14.52
CA ASN A 58 -25.75 8.66 -13.75
C ASN A 58 -26.10 7.37 -14.53
N LYS A 59 -26.21 7.43 -15.86
CA LYS A 59 -26.68 6.28 -16.66
C LYS A 59 -25.58 5.30 -17.04
N SER A 60 -24.31 5.69 -16.90
CA SER A 60 -23.17 4.84 -17.24
C SER A 60 -23.01 3.63 -16.31
N GLY A 61 -23.61 3.66 -15.12
CA GLY A 61 -23.44 2.62 -14.11
C GLY A 61 -22.04 2.58 -13.47
N ALA A 62 -21.18 3.56 -13.78
CA ALA A 62 -19.82 3.67 -13.23
C ALA A 62 -19.82 3.98 -11.73
N ASP A 63 -18.77 3.55 -11.04
CA ASP A 63 -18.59 3.81 -9.60
C ASP A 63 -18.23 5.28 -9.35
N ILE A 64 -17.56 5.92 -10.32
CA ILE A 64 -17.19 7.34 -10.31
C ILE A 64 -17.61 7.97 -11.64
N VAL A 65 -18.42 9.04 -11.56
CA VAL A 65 -18.82 9.82 -12.75
C VAL A 65 -17.85 10.98 -12.94
N VAL A 66 -17.19 11.05 -14.09
CA VAL A 66 -16.16 12.06 -14.39
C VAL A 66 -16.70 13.10 -15.37
N VAL A 67 -16.85 14.34 -14.92
CA VAL A 67 -17.36 15.48 -15.71
C VAL A 67 -16.19 16.31 -16.23
N GLY A 68 -16.24 16.76 -17.49
CA GLY A 68 -15.27 17.72 -18.05
C GLY A 68 -14.76 17.37 -19.45
N LYS A 69 -14.78 16.10 -19.81
CA LYS A 69 -14.44 15.65 -21.18
C LYS A 69 -15.51 16.09 -22.18
N ARG A 70 -15.08 16.51 -23.37
CA ARG A 70 -15.86 17.18 -24.42
C ARG A 70 -16.62 18.41 -23.87
N GLY A 71 -16.02 19.07 -22.90
CA GLY A 71 -16.64 20.10 -22.07
C GLY A 71 -15.78 21.34 -21.96
N GLU A 72 -16.07 22.12 -20.92
CA GLU A 72 -15.28 23.30 -20.56
C GLU A 72 -13.97 22.86 -19.91
N GLY A 73 -13.97 21.76 -19.15
CA GLY A 73 -12.78 21.23 -18.46
C GLY A 73 -11.63 20.83 -19.39
N ASP A 74 -11.92 20.19 -20.53
CA ASP A 74 -10.89 19.87 -21.55
C ASP A 74 -10.73 20.95 -22.63
N GLY A 75 -11.55 22.00 -22.55
CA GLY A 75 -11.58 23.13 -23.47
C GLY A 75 -12.14 22.83 -24.85
N THR A 76 -12.91 21.75 -25.01
CA THR A 76 -13.74 21.52 -26.21
C THR A 76 -14.82 22.60 -26.32
N LYS A 77 -15.33 23.07 -25.18
CA LYS A 77 -16.17 24.27 -25.06
C LYS A 77 -15.37 25.35 -24.33
N PRO A 78 -15.56 26.64 -24.67
CA PRO A 78 -14.88 27.71 -23.97
C PRO A 78 -15.36 27.80 -22.52
N LEU A 79 -14.44 28.08 -21.59
CA LEU A 79 -14.80 28.42 -20.22
C LEU A 79 -15.67 29.69 -20.20
N PRO A 80 -16.68 29.76 -19.31
CA PRO A 80 -17.45 30.98 -19.10
C PRO A 80 -16.56 32.06 -18.47
N LEU A 81 -16.98 33.33 -18.58
CA LEU A 81 -16.31 34.45 -17.91
C LEU A 81 -16.39 34.35 -16.38
N GLU A 82 -17.47 33.76 -15.86
CA GLU A 82 -17.69 33.52 -14.45
C GLU A 82 -17.97 32.02 -14.22
N ILE A 83 -17.27 31.43 -13.26
CA ILE A 83 -17.33 30.00 -12.96
C ILE A 83 -18.73 29.50 -12.55
N PRO A 84 -19.58 30.28 -11.82
CA PRO A 84 -20.97 29.90 -11.54
C PRO A 84 -21.85 29.65 -12.77
N GLY A 85 -21.41 30.06 -13.97
CA GLY A 85 -22.09 29.77 -15.25
C GLY A 85 -21.65 28.48 -15.93
N SER A 86 -20.68 27.75 -15.38
CA SER A 86 -20.09 26.57 -16.02
C SER A 86 -21.07 25.41 -16.10
N LEU A 87 -21.22 24.84 -17.29
CA LEU A 87 -22.01 23.63 -17.50
C LEU A 87 -21.41 22.42 -16.79
N ASP A 88 -20.08 22.35 -16.70
CA ASP A 88 -19.39 21.25 -16.06
C ASP A 88 -19.50 21.33 -14.53
N VAL A 89 -19.37 22.53 -13.95
CA VAL A 89 -19.61 22.78 -12.51
C VAL A 89 -21.04 22.45 -12.12
N ASN A 90 -22.02 22.91 -12.91
CA ASN A 90 -23.42 22.64 -12.65
C ASN A 90 -23.75 21.15 -12.74
N ALA A 91 -23.19 20.44 -13.73
CA ALA A 91 -23.36 19.00 -13.84
C ALA A 91 -22.73 18.24 -12.67
N ALA A 92 -21.51 18.61 -12.26
CA ALA A 92 -20.83 17.99 -11.12
C ALA A 92 -21.62 18.22 -9.81
N THR A 93 -22.08 19.44 -9.57
CA THR A 93 -22.89 19.79 -8.38
C THR A 93 -24.18 18.97 -8.32
N LEU A 94 -24.91 18.87 -9.44
CA LEU A 94 -26.14 18.07 -9.50
C LEU A 94 -25.91 16.58 -9.23
N LEU A 95 -24.78 16.03 -9.67
CA LEU A 95 -24.41 14.64 -9.42
C LEU A 95 -24.01 14.42 -7.95
N MET A 96 -23.27 15.37 -7.36
CA MET A 96 -22.93 15.36 -5.94
C MET A 96 -24.18 15.41 -5.05
N ASP A 97 -25.14 16.28 -5.37
CA ASP A 97 -26.41 16.41 -4.63
C ASP A 97 -27.25 15.12 -4.67
N LYS A 98 -27.08 14.31 -5.71
CA LYS A 98 -27.69 12.98 -5.84
C LYS A 98 -26.94 11.88 -5.09
N GLY A 99 -25.85 12.22 -4.38
CA GLY A 99 -25.04 11.30 -3.60
C GLY A 99 -24.11 10.41 -4.41
N LEU A 100 -23.81 10.78 -5.67
CA LEU A 100 -22.82 10.05 -6.48
C LEU A 100 -21.39 10.45 -6.11
N THR A 101 -20.45 9.55 -6.39
CA THR A 101 -19.02 9.88 -6.39
C THR A 101 -18.66 10.57 -7.70
N VAL A 102 -18.14 11.80 -7.63
CA VAL A 102 -17.90 12.63 -8.81
C VAL A 102 -16.43 13.01 -8.94
N GLY A 103 -15.91 12.93 -10.17
CA GLY A 103 -14.62 13.46 -10.57
C GLY A 103 -14.76 14.67 -11.50
N GLY A 104 -13.98 15.74 -11.29
CA GLY A 104 -13.80 16.81 -12.27
C GLY A 104 -12.58 16.53 -13.14
N TYR A 105 -12.69 16.60 -14.46
CA TYR A 105 -11.58 16.45 -15.40
C TYR A 105 -11.23 17.78 -16.04
N VAL A 106 -10.00 18.24 -15.84
CA VAL A 106 -9.53 19.53 -16.36
C VAL A 106 -8.16 19.40 -17.02
N ILE A 107 -8.04 19.91 -18.24
CA ILE A 107 -6.75 20.09 -18.91
C ILE A 107 -6.27 21.53 -18.66
N ILE A 108 -5.20 21.68 -17.89
CA ILE A 108 -4.65 22.98 -17.52
C ILE A 108 -3.82 23.52 -18.69
N LYS A 109 -4.43 24.44 -19.44
CA LYS A 109 -3.82 25.15 -20.58
C LYS A 109 -3.23 26.49 -20.17
N ASP A 110 -3.83 27.14 -19.18
CA ASP A 110 -3.44 28.46 -18.67
C ASP A 110 -3.93 28.66 -17.22
N LYS A 111 -3.72 29.87 -16.68
CA LYS A 111 -4.17 30.24 -15.33
C LYS A 111 -5.69 30.30 -15.16
N HIS A 112 -6.46 30.48 -16.22
CA HIS A 112 -7.92 30.42 -16.14
C HIS A 112 -8.39 28.98 -15.92
N TYR A 113 -7.81 28.01 -16.63
CA TYR A 113 -8.07 26.58 -16.39
C TYR A 113 -7.57 26.10 -15.03
N GLU A 114 -6.45 26.65 -14.53
CA GLU A 114 -5.97 26.35 -13.17
C GLU A 114 -6.99 26.80 -12.10
N ARG A 115 -7.51 28.03 -12.20
CA ARG A 115 -8.59 28.52 -11.31
C ARG A 115 -9.86 27.68 -11.43
N PHE A 116 -10.22 27.31 -12.66
CA PHE A 116 -11.37 26.43 -12.89
C PHE A 116 -11.19 25.06 -12.23
N ALA A 117 -9.99 24.47 -12.31
CA ALA A 117 -9.67 23.22 -11.64
C ALA A 117 -9.78 23.33 -10.11
N ALA A 118 -9.32 24.44 -9.52
CA ALA A 118 -9.49 24.69 -8.09
C ALA A 118 -10.97 24.77 -7.69
N GLU A 119 -11.82 25.48 -8.44
CA GLU A 119 -13.26 25.53 -8.15
C GLU A 119 -13.95 24.16 -8.32
N MET A 120 -13.61 23.41 -9.38
CA MET A 120 -14.08 22.03 -9.54
C MET A 120 -13.65 21.14 -8.37
N GLY A 121 -12.43 21.33 -7.86
CA GLY A 121 -11.89 20.60 -6.73
C GLY A 121 -12.64 20.84 -5.41
N LYS A 122 -13.25 22.02 -5.22
CA LYS A 122 -14.07 22.30 -4.03
C LYS A 122 -15.40 21.55 -4.02
N ILE A 123 -15.82 21.04 -5.18
CA ILE A 123 -17.13 20.41 -5.38
C ILE A 123 -16.99 18.89 -5.47
N CYS A 124 -16.04 18.41 -6.27
CA CYS A 124 -15.90 17.00 -6.60
C CYS A 124 -15.17 16.19 -5.51
N ASN A 125 -15.40 14.87 -5.47
CA ASN A 125 -14.60 13.95 -4.64
C ASN A 125 -13.19 13.74 -5.21
N TYR A 126 -13.06 13.80 -6.54
CA TYR A 126 -11.80 13.65 -7.26
C TYR A 126 -11.59 14.82 -8.21
N LEU A 127 -10.35 15.29 -8.33
CA LEU A 127 -9.93 16.26 -9.34
C LEU A 127 -8.85 15.62 -10.21
N LEU A 128 -9.22 15.29 -11.44
CA LEU A 128 -8.34 14.72 -12.46
C LEU A 128 -7.79 15.87 -13.30
N VAL A 129 -6.49 16.12 -13.20
CA VAL A 129 -5.85 17.28 -13.85
C VAL A 129 -4.66 16.87 -14.70
N THR A 130 -4.60 17.37 -15.93
CA THR A 130 -3.47 17.14 -16.84
C THR A 130 -2.93 18.48 -17.33
N GLY A 131 -1.62 18.71 -17.26
CA GLY A 131 -0.98 19.91 -17.82
C GLY A 131 -0.54 19.73 -19.29
N THR A 132 -0.63 20.78 -20.11
CA THR A 132 -0.14 20.74 -21.51
C THR A 132 1.36 20.96 -21.63
N ASP A 133 1.94 21.92 -20.90
CA ASP A 133 3.30 22.42 -21.20
C ASP A 133 4.27 22.50 -20.00
N TRP A 134 3.80 22.37 -18.75
CA TRP A 134 4.66 22.18 -17.58
C TRP A 134 3.89 21.49 -16.44
N LYS A 135 4.35 20.32 -16.01
CA LYS A 135 3.57 19.42 -15.16
C LYS A 135 3.63 19.76 -13.66
N VAL A 136 4.70 20.40 -13.19
CA VAL A 136 4.95 20.55 -11.75
C VAL A 136 4.24 21.76 -11.14
N ILE A 137 4.41 22.95 -11.73
CA ILE A 137 3.88 24.21 -11.16
C ILE A 137 2.35 24.19 -10.97
N PRO A 138 1.53 23.69 -11.93
CA PRO A 138 0.08 23.65 -11.73
C PRO A 138 -0.35 22.71 -10.59
N LEU A 139 0.36 21.60 -10.40
CA LEU A 139 0.06 20.64 -9.33
C LEU A 139 0.35 21.24 -7.95
N GLU A 140 1.47 21.95 -7.79
CA GLU A 140 1.83 22.62 -6.53
C GLU A 140 0.76 23.63 -6.09
N ASN A 141 0.30 24.47 -7.01
CA ASN A 141 -0.74 25.47 -6.73
C ASN A 141 -2.05 24.80 -6.31
N LEU A 142 -2.48 23.75 -7.02
CA LEU A 142 -3.71 23.04 -6.70
C LEU A 142 -3.65 22.32 -5.36
N ILE A 143 -2.50 21.72 -5.01
CA ILE A 143 -2.30 21.10 -3.69
C ILE A 143 -2.42 22.16 -2.60
N ALA A 144 -1.81 23.34 -2.79
CA ALA A 144 -1.87 24.43 -1.82
C ALA A 144 -3.30 24.97 -1.65
N ASP A 145 -4.01 25.20 -2.75
CA ASP A 145 -5.37 25.77 -2.73
C ASP A 145 -6.41 24.79 -2.16
N LEU A 146 -6.24 23.49 -2.37
CA LEU A 146 -7.20 22.45 -2.00
C LEU A 146 -6.82 21.68 -0.73
N GLN A 147 -5.77 22.07 -0.01
CA GLN A 147 -5.24 21.33 1.13
C GLN A 147 -6.27 21.09 2.25
N ARG A 148 -7.25 21.98 2.40
CA ARG A 148 -8.31 21.91 3.42
C ARG A 148 -9.60 21.27 2.90
N GLU A 149 -9.68 21.02 1.61
CA GLU A 149 -10.84 20.43 0.96
C GLU A 149 -10.81 18.90 1.02
N LYS A 150 -11.96 18.27 0.85
CA LYS A 150 -12.11 16.80 0.90
C LYS A 150 -11.94 16.14 -0.46
N VAL A 151 -11.19 16.75 -1.36
CA VAL A 151 -10.95 16.26 -2.72
C VAL A 151 -9.63 15.49 -2.80
N LYS A 152 -9.60 14.46 -3.64
CA LYS A 152 -8.37 13.75 -4.00
C LYS A 152 -7.86 14.22 -5.37
N ILE A 153 -6.62 14.65 -5.43
CA ILE A 153 -6.00 15.11 -6.69
C ILE A 153 -5.37 13.92 -7.40
N ILE A 154 -5.84 13.64 -8.62
CA ILE A 154 -5.34 12.60 -9.51
C ILE A 154 -4.64 13.27 -10.70
N PHE A 155 -3.31 13.27 -10.70
CA PHE A 155 -2.53 14.04 -11.69
C PHE A 155 -2.19 13.21 -12.94
N GLY A 156 -2.43 13.77 -14.13
CA GLY A 156 -2.19 13.13 -15.42
C GLY A 156 -0.69 12.97 -15.73
N VAL A 157 -0.26 11.74 -15.98
CA VAL A 157 1.14 11.37 -16.27
C VAL A 157 1.21 10.43 -17.47
N LYS A 158 2.37 10.39 -18.12
CA LYS A 158 2.62 9.54 -19.30
C LYS A 158 3.63 8.42 -19.02
N SER A 159 4.35 8.48 -17.91
CA SER A 159 5.38 7.51 -17.54
C SER A 159 5.51 7.33 -16.03
N ALA A 160 6.20 6.26 -15.63
CA ALA A 160 6.53 5.98 -14.23
C ALA A 160 7.43 7.07 -13.60
N GLU A 161 8.30 7.70 -14.40
CA GLU A 161 9.16 8.80 -13.94
C GLU A 161 8.33 10.03 -13.56
N GLU A 162 7.39 10.42 -14.42
CA GLU A 162 6.48 11.52 -14.13
C GLU A 162 5.58 11.22 -12.93
N ALA A 163 5.15 9.97 -12.78
CA ALA A 163 4.38 9.54 -11.62
C ALA A 163 5.16 9.72 -10.31
N LYS A 164 6.45 9.32 -10.28
CA LYS A 164 7.33 9.54 -9.12
C LYS A 164 7.43 11.02 -8.77
N LEU A 165 7.64 11.87 -9.77
CA LEU A 165 7.71 13.32 -9.58
C LEU A 165 6.40 13.87 -9.00
N ALA A 166 5.25 13.48 -9.55
CA ALA A 166 3.94 13.91 -9.07
C ALA A 166 3.67 13.47 -7.62
N PHE A 167 4.09 12.26 -7.24
CA PHE A 167 3.94 11.77 -5.87
C PHE A 167 4.86 12.46 -4.86
N GLN A 168 6.00 13.00 -5.31
CA GLN A 168 7.01 13.69 -4.50
C GLN A 168 6.91 15.22 -4.55
N THR A 169 5.91 15.77 -5.26
CA THR A 169 5.72 17.22 -5.39
C THR A 169 5.25 17.82 -4.06
N LEU A 170 5.95 18.83 -3.54
CA LEU A 170 5.78 19.35 -2.16
C LEU A 170 5.92 18.24 -1.10
N GLU A 171 5.55 18.52 0.16
CA GLU A 171 5.63 17.53 1.25
C GLU A 171 4.52 16.47 1.17
N THR A 172 3.42 16.75 0.46
CA THR A 172 2.24 15.88 0.41
C THR A 172 2.13 15.06 -0.88
N GLY A 173 2.56 15.60 -2.03
CA GLY A 173 2.35 15.00 -3.34
C GLY A 173 0.89 14.96 -3.80
N ALA A 174 0.67 14.55 -5.04
CA ALA A 174 -0.66 14.16 -5.50
C ALA A 174 -1.18 12.94 -4.71
N ASP A 175 -2.51 12.82 -4.52
CA ASP A 175 -3.13 11.63 -3.93
C ASP A 175 -3.06 10.41 -4.87
N GLY A 176 -3.01 10.68 -6.17
CA GLY A 176 -2.89 9.67 -7.19
C GLY A 176 -2.42 10.21 -8.54
N VAL A 177 -2.25 9.31 -9.49
CA VAL A 177 -1.92 9.65 -10.88
C VAL A 177 -2.88 8.98 -11.85
N LEU A 178 -3.16 9.66 -12.96
CA LEU A 178 -3.88 9.13 -14.12
C LEU A 178 -2.86 8.85 -15.22
N LEU A 179 -2.48 7.59 -15.37
CA LEU A 179 -1.51 7.15 -16.36
C LEU A 179 -2.19 7.04 -17.73
N ASP A 180 -1.70 7.83 -18.69
CA ASP A 180 -2.06 7.74 -20.11
C ASP A 180 -0.90 7.10 -20.89
N SER A 181 -0.88 5.76 -20.87
CA SER A 181 0.12 4.96 -21.59
C SER A 181 -0.48 3.64 -22.05
N GLY A 182 -0.21 3.27 -23.30
CA GLY A 182 -0.51 1.94 -23.85
C GLY A 182 0.61 0.92 -23.65
N ASN A 183 1.75 1.31 -23.06
CA ASN A 183 2.88 0.41 -22.85
C ASN A 183 2.69 -0.41 -21.56
N PRO A 184 2.60 -1.75 -21.63
CA PRO A 184 2.42 -2.59 -20.45
C PRO A 184 3.51 -2.45 -19.38
N GLN A 185 4.76 -2.16 -19.80
CA GLN A 185 5.88 -1.99 -18.88
C GLN A 185 5.75 -0.69 -18.09
N GLU A 186 5.35 0.41 -18.73
CA GLU A 186 5.10 1.70 -18.05
C GLU A 186 3.98 1.59 -17.02
N ILE A 187 2.93 0.81 -17.31
CA ILE A 187 1.84 0.54 -16.37
C ILE A 187 2.39 -0.17 -15.13
N LYS A 188 3.16 -1.25 -15.31
CA LYS A 188 3.79 -2.00 -14.22
C LYS A 188 4.73 -1.14 -13.39
N ASP A 189 5.58 -0.36 -14.04
CA ASP A 189 6.58 0.47 -13.38
C ASP A 189 5.93 1.64 -12.61
N THR A 190 4.84 2.21 -13.14
CA THR A 190 4.08 3.26 -12.45
C THR A 190 3.42 2.73 -11.18
N ILE A 191 2.79 1.55 -11.24
CA ILE A 191 2.18 0.92 -10.06
C ILE A 191 3.25 0.57 -9.04
N LYS A 192 4.38 0.00 -9.48
CA LYS A 192 5.53 -0.27 -8.61
C LYS A 192 6.03 1.00 -7.92
N ALA A 193 6.17 2.10 -8.64
CA ALA A 193 6.60 3.37 -8.09
C ALA A 193 5.65 3.89 -6.99
N ALA A 194 4.32 3.78 -7.19
CA ALA A 194 3.34 4.15 -6.17
C ALA A 194 3.49 3.31 -4.90
N ARG A 195 3.63 1.98 -5.05
CA ARG A 195 3.78 1.05 -3.92
C ARG A 195 5.11 1.25 -3.17
N GLU A 196 6.19 1.60 -3.87
CA GLU A 196 7.48 1.88 -3.24
C GLU A 196 7.44 3.13 -2.34
N LEU A 197 6.59 4.11 -2.64
CA LEU A 197 6.40 5.31 -1.81
C LEU A 197 5.50 5.05 -0.60
N GLU A 198 4.69 3.98 -0.61
CA GLU A 198 3.89 3.54 0.54
C GLU A 198 4.73 2.76 1.56
N SER A 199 5.88 2.24 1.14
CA SER A 199 6.79 1.45 1.98
C SER A 199 7.55 2.32 2.97
N GLU A 200 7.05 2.44 4.20
CA GLU A 200 7.82 2.98 5.32
C GLU A 200 8.97 2.02 5.69
N SER A 201 10.16 2.55 5.98
CA SER A 201 11.25 1.74 6.53
C SER A 201 11.04 1.54 8.04
N ALA A 202 11.01 0.29 8.50
CA ALA A 202 11.14 -0.04 9.90
C ALA A 202 12.60 0.17 10.32
N GLU A 203 12.87 0.97 11.36
CA GLU A 203 14.23 1.03 11.88
C GLU A 203 14.50 -0.26 12.66
N LEU A 204 15.40 -1.07 12.10
CA LEU A 204 15.89 -2.29 12.72
C LEU A 204 17.19 -1.99 13.46
N GLU A 205 17.40 -2.66 14.58
CA GLU A 205 18.65 -2.61 15.33
C GLU A 205 19.12 -4.01 15.71
N ALA A 206 20.41 -4.14 16.00
CA ALA A 206 20.98 -5.40 16.45
C ALA A 206 20.72 -5.61 17.95
N ALA A 207 20.18 -6.77 18.30
CA ALA A 207 20.07 -7.26 19.67
C ALA A 207 21.03 -8.43 19.89
N VAL A 208 21.71 -8.44 21.04
CA VAL A 208 22.61 -9.52 21.42
C VAL A 208 21.82 -10.59 22.15
N VAL A 209 21.85 -11.83 21.65
CA VAL A 209 21.20 -12.97 22.29
C VAL A 209 21.82 -13.24 23.66
N THR A 210 21.00 -13.24 24.71
CA THR A 210 21.43 -13.43 26.11
C THR A 210 21.11 -14.83 26.62
N ARG A 211 20.02 -15.45 26.14
CA ARG A 211 19.54 -16.77 26.54
C ARG A 211 18.85 -17.48 25.37
N VAL A 212 19.16 -18.76 25.22
CA VAL A 212 18.48 -19.68 24.29
C VAL A 212 18.20 -20.96 25.06
N GLU A 213 16.93 -21.33 25.21
CA GLU A 213 16.53 -22.46 26.04
C GLU A 213 15.43 -23.29 25.38
N PRO A 214 15.63 -24.60 25.18
CA PRO A 214 14.57 -25.50 24.75
C PRO A 214 13.42 -25.51 25.76
N LEU A 215 12.21 -25.38 25.26
CA LEU A 215 10.98 -25.52 26.02
C LEU A 215 10.25 -26.82 25.63
N GLY A 216 9.15 -27.10 26.32
CA GLY A 216 8.27 -28.22 26.01
C GLY A 216 7.45 -28.04 24.73
N MET A 217 6.45 -28.91 24.57
CA MET A 217 5.45 -28.79 23.51
C MET A 217 4.54 -27.58 23.76
N GLY A 218 4.20 -26.86 22.71
CA GLY A 218 3.18 -25.83 22.75
C GLY A 218 2.69 -25.44 21.37
N ASP A 219 1.57 -24.71 21.33
CA ASP A 219 0.95 -24.30 20.08
C ASP A 219 1.66 -23.10 19.46
N ARG A 220 2.03 -23.28 18.20
CA ARG A 220 2.69 -22.26 17.39
C ARG A 220 1.87 -21.96 16.15
N VAL A 221 2.06 -20.76 15.61
CA VAL A 221 1.43 -20.25 14.41
C VAL A 221 2.44 -20.26 13.26
N CYS A 222 2.01 -20.72 12.08
CA CYS A 222 2.65 -20.41 10.80
C CYS A 222 1.72 -19.56 9.97
N VAL A 223 2.28 -18.52 9.37
CA VAL A 223 1.58 -17.60 8.46
C VAL A 223 2.03 -17.94 7.05
N ASP A 224 1.11 -18.45 6.23
CA ASP A 224 1.30 -18.62 4.80
C ASP A 224 0.70 -17.42 4.09
N THR A 225 1.51 -16.69 3.33
CA THR A 225 1.08 -15.51 2.57
C THR A 225 0.78 -15.87 1.12
N CYS A 226 0.11 -14.97 0.41
CA CYS A 226 -0.03 -14.98 -1.04
C CYS A 226 1.17 -14.32 -1.74
N ASN A 227 2.27 -14.06 -1.03
CA ASN A 227 3.42 -13.31 -1.52
C ASN A 227 4.70 -14.12 -1.31
N LEU A 228 5.48 -14.33 -2.37
CA LEU A 228 6.80 -14.92 -2.22
C LEU A 228 7.73 -13.90 -1.54
N MET A 229 8.44 -14.37 -0.52
CA MET A 229 9.46 -13.63 0.21
C MET A 229 10.86 -14.06 -0.24
N GLN A 230 11.79 -13.12 -0.22
CA GLN A 230 13.19 -13.34 -0.54
C GLN A 230 13.99 -13.64 0.73
N ARG A 231 15.25 -14.06 0.56
CA ARG A 231 16.16 -14.27 1.69
C ARG A 231 16.36 -12.95 2.46
N GLY A 232 16.22 -13.02 3.78
CA GLY A 232 16.26 -11.85 4.66
C GLY A 232 14.92 -11.13 4.79
N GLU A 233 13.87 -11.56 4.07
CA GLU A 233 12.50 -11.09 4.29
C GLU A 233 11.75 -12.01 5.26
N GLY A 234 10.95 -11.38 6.11
CA GLY A 234 10.21 -12.06 7.17
C GLY A 234 9.14 -11.17 7.81
N MET A 235 8.81 -11.49 9.06
CA MET A 235 7.84 -10.74 9.86
C MET A 235 8.43 -10.38 11.21
N LEU A 236 8.05 -9.21 11.73
CA LEU A 236 8.44 -8.76 13.07
C LEU A 236 7.52 -9.37 14.12
N ILE A 237 8.07 -10.24 14.96
CA ILE A 237 7.33 -11.04 15.93
C ILE A 237 8.05 -11.04 17.29
N GLY A 238 7.29 -10.86 18.37
CA GLY A 238 7.83 -10.86 19.73
C GLY A 238 6.78 -11.28 20.75
N SER A 239 7.23 -11.68 21.94
CA SER A 239 6.33 -11.94 23.08
C SER A 239 5.79 -10.64 23.69
N GLN A 240 6.49 -9.51 23.51
CA GLN A 240 6.04 -8.18 23.90
C GLN A 240 5.76 -7.31 22.67
N ALA A 241 4.84 -6.36 22.80
CA ALA A 241 4.61 -5.37 21.74
C ALA A 241 5.75 -4.33 21.65
N SER A 242 6.49 -4.13 22.74
CA SER A 242 7.58 -3.13 22.85
C SER A 242 8.87 -3.52 22.13
N GLY A 243 8.99 -4.77 21.68
CA GLY A 243 9.99 -5.10 20.69
C GLY A 243 9.90 -6.53 20.15
N MET A 244 10.34 -6.67 18.91
CA MET A 244 10.02 -7.80 18.05
C MET A 244 11.24 -8.23 17.25
N PHE A 245 11.41 -9.53 17.09
CA PHE A 245 12.47 -10.14 16.29
C PHE A 245 12.05 -10.24 14.83
N LEU A 246 12.99 -10.04 13.91
CA LEU A 246 12.75 -10.32 12.51
C LEU A 246 12.87 -11.83 12.25
N VAL A 247 11.73 -12.52 12.23
CA VAL A 247 11.64 -13.95 11.95
C VAL A 247 11.62 -14.16 10.45
N ASN A 248 12.64 -14.81 9.90
CA ASN A 248 12.82 -15.00 8.47
C ASN A 248 11.78 -15.98 7.92
N SER A 249 11.40 -15.77 6.67
CA SER A 249 10.60 -16.72 5.90
C SER A 249 11.34 -18.05 5.65
N GLU A 250 10.61 -19.09 5.26
CA GLU A 250 11.19 -20.38 4.82
C GLU A 250 11.73 -20.26 3.37
N SER A 251 12.39 -19.14 3.05
CA SER A 251 12.90 -18.80 1.71
C SER A 251 14.18 -19.51 1.32
N ASP A 252 14.94 -20.01 2.30
CA ASP A 252 16.19 -20.72 2.05
C ASP A 252 15.93 -22.21 1.81
N GLU A 253 16.58 -22.77 0.80
CA GLU A 253 16.64 -24.22 0.63
C GLU A 253 17.46 -24.85 1.76
N SER A 254 17.00 -26.01 2.22
CA SER A 254 17.78 -26.87 3.11
C SER A 254 17.99 -28.22 2.44
N PRO A 255 19.03 -28.99 2.81
CA PRO A 255 19.24 -30.33 2.26
C PRO A 255 18.07 -31.31 2.47
N TYR A 256 17.16 -30.99 3.40
CA TYR A 256 16.10 -31.89 3.86
C TYR A 256 14.69 -31.44 3.44
N VAL A 257 14.52 -30.16 3.14
CA VAL A 257 13.20 -29.54 2.88
C VAL A 257 13.35 -28.45 1.84
N ALA A 258 12.50 -28.52 0.80
CA ALA A 258 12.37 -27.48 -0.21
C ALA A 258 11.88 -26.16 0.38
N ALA A 259 12.38 -25.04 -0.14
CA ALA A 259 11.98 -23.72 0.30
C ALA A 259 10.48 -23.48 0.10
N ARG A 260 9.87 -22.79 1.06
CA ARG A 260 8.51 -22.27 1.01
C ARG A 260 8.56 -20.77 1.26
N PRO A 261 9.00 -19.97 0.28
CA PRO A 261 9.20 -18.53 0.44
C PRO A 261 7.92 -17.75 0.77
N PHE A 262 6.74 -18.37 0.71
CA PHE A 262 5.48 -17.76 1.17
C PHE A 262 5.18 -18.00 2.66
N ARG A 263 6.00 -18.77 3.39
CA ARG A 263 5.72 -19.19 4.78
C ARG A 263 6.66 -18.50 5.76
N VAL A 264 6.09 -17.99 6.85
CA VAL A 264 6.83 -17.64 8.07
C VAL A 264 6.35 -18.54 9.21
N ASN A 265 7.29 -19.25 9.83
CA ASN A 265 7.04 -20.02 11.06
C ASN A 265 7.12 -19.05 12.24
N ALA A 266 6.02 -18.32 12.43
CA ALA A 266 5.96 -17.06 13.15
C ALA A 266 6.37 -17.14 14.63
N GLY A 267 5.68 -17.94 15.45
CA GLY A 267 5.93 -17.99 16.89
C GLY A 267 4.79 -18.67 17.66
N ALA A 268 4.81 -18.60 18.98
CA ALA A 268 3.73 -19.12 19.82
C ALA A 268 2.41 -18.34 19.62
N VAL A 269 1.27 -18.96 19.95
CA VAL A 269 -0.08 -18.35 19.75
C VAL A 269 -0.30 -17.00 20.45
N HIS A 270 0.44 -16.71 21.51
CA HIS A 270 0.37 -15.45 22.27
C HIS A 270 1.32 -14.36 21.72
N SER A 271 2.25 -14.69 20.82
CA SER A 271 3.19 -13.70 20.31
C SER A 271 2.47 -12.64 19.49
N TYR A 272 2.97 -11.42 19.55
CA TYR A 272 2.52 -10.32 18.70
C TYR A 272 3.21 -10.34 17.34
N ILE A 273 2.51 -9.85 16.33
CA ILE A 273 3.03 -9.51 15.00
C ILE A 273 2.80 -8.02 14.73
N LYS A 274 3.77 -7.35 14.11
CA LYS A 274 3.62 -5.98 13.61
C LYS A 274 2.87 -5.96 12.27
N ILE A 275 1.84 -5.13 12.16
CA ILE A 275 1.04 -4.91 10.95
C ILE A 275 0.85 -3.40 10.76
N GLY A 276 1.56 -2.81 9.79
CA GLY A 276 1.68 -1.36 9.66
C GLY A 276 2.12 -0.76 10.99
N ASP A 277 1.43 0.26 11.48
CA ASP A 277 1.72 0.87 12.78
C ASP A 277 1.05 0.17 13.96
N LYS A 278 0.50 -1.04 13.81
CA LYS A 278 -0.24 -1.74 14.87
C LYS A 278 0.39 -3.09 15.20
N THR A 279 -0.03 -3.66 16.32
CA THR A 279 0.30 -5.02 16.74
C THR A 279 -0.98 -5.84 16.89
N ARG A 280 -0.92 -7.12 16.55
CA ARG A 280 -2.01 -8.11 16.75
C ARG A 280 -1.43 -9.40 17.31
N TYR A 281 -2.25 -10.21 17.98
CA TYR A 281 -1.84 -11.55 18.35
C TYR A 281 -1.78 -12.45 17.10
N LEU A 282 -0.79 -13.34 17.03
CA LEU A 282 -0.70 -14.30 15.93
C LEU A 282 -1.93 -15.21 15.82
N SER A 283 -2.56 -15.54 16.95
CA SER A 283 -3.79 -16.33 17.00
C SER A 283 -5.03 -15.63 16.45
N GLU A 284 -5.00 -14.31 16.30
CA GLU A 284 -6.11 -13.52 15.75
C GLU A 284 -6.05 -13.37 14.23
N LEU A 285 -4.94 -13.76 13.59
CA LEU A 285 -4.80 -13.67 12.14
C LEU A 285 -5.76 -14.61 11.43
N GLN A 286 -6.35 -14.14 10.33
CA GLN A 286 -7.26 -14.90 9.49
C GLN A 286 -6.86 -14.82 8.02
N THR A 287 -7.38 -15.74 7.20
CA THR A 287 -7.21 -15.67 5.74
C THR A 287 -7.81 -14.36 5.22
N GLY A 288 -7.07 -13.67 4.34
CA GLY A 288 -7.42 -12.37 3.81
C GLY A 288 -6.90 -11.18 4.62
N ASP A 289 -6.40 -11.40 5.84
CA ASP A 289 -5.79 -10.33 6.62
C ASP A 289 -4.51 -9.80 5.95
N ALA A 290 -4.30 -8.49 6.05
CA ALA A 290 -3.04 -7.86 5.69
C ALA A 290 -1.98 -8.10 6.79
N VAL A 291 -0.74 -8.35 6.38
CA VAL A 291 0.45 -8.48 7.24
C VAL A 291 1.59 -7.65 6.66
N THR A 292 2.58 -7.30 7.50
CA THR A 292 3.75 -6.56 7.05
C THR A 292 4.95 -7.47 6.88
N ILE A 293 5.44 -7.58 5.64
CA ILE A 293 6.69 -8.25 5.30
C ILE A 293 7.81 -7.21 5.42
N VAL A 294 8.89 -7.55 6.10
CA VAL A 294 10.03 -6.67 6.35
C VAL A 294 11.31 -7.34 5.87
N ASP A 295 12.14 -6.62 5.12
CA ASP A 295 13.48 -7.07 4.74
C ASP A 295 14.55 -6.72 5.79
N SER A 296 15.76 -7.27 5.62
CA SER A 296 16.89 -7.03 6.53
C SER A 296 17.39 -5.57 6.56
N LYS A 297 16.95 -4.73 5.63
CA LYS A 297 17.24 -3.28 5.59
C LYS A 297 16.09 -2.46 6.19
N GLY A 298 15.03 -3.12 6.65
CA GLY A 298 13.85 -2.49 7.21
C GLY A 298 12.80 -2.07 6.18
N LYS A 299 12.97 -2.35 4.88
CA LYS A 299 11.94 -2.03 3.88
C LYS A 299 10.69 -2.86 4.16
N GLN A 300 9.54 -2.20 4.25
CA GLN A 300 8.26 -2.85 4.55
C GLN A 300 7.41 -2.97 3.27
N ARG A 301 6.67 -4.05 3.14
CA ARG A 301 5.61 -4.17 2.14
C ARG A 301 4.43 -4.93 2.71
N GLU A 302 3.25 -4.64 2.21
CA GLU A 302 2.05 -5.40 2.56
C GLU A 302 2.12 -6.80 1.92
N GLY A 303 1.71 -7.79 2.70
CA GLY A 303 1.40 -9.14 2.23
C GLY A 303 0.00 -9.54 2.67
N ILE A 304 -0.57 -10.53 1.99
CA ILE A 304 -1.91 -11.04 2.30
C ILE A 304 -1.77 -12.45 2.88
N VAL A 305 -2.45 -12.71 3.98
CA VAL A 305 -2.50 -14.04 4.60
C VAL A 305 -3.38 -14.95 3.74
N GLY A 306 -2.78 -16.00 3.16
CA GLY A 306 -3.51 -17.06 2.48
C GLY A 306 -4.05 -18.10 3.48
N ARG A 307 -3.23 -18.47 4.47
CA ARG A 307 -3.61 -19.46 5.49
C ARG A 307 -2.84 -19.23 6.80
N VAL A 308 -3.53 -19.40 7.92
CA VAL A 308 -2.91 -19.49 9.26
C VAL A 308 -3.00 -20.93 9.73
N LYS A 309 -1.85 -21.52 10.10
CA LYS A 309 -1.78 -22.90 10.61
C LYS A 309 -1.30 -22.89 12.05
N ILE A 310 -2.14 -23.39 12.96
CA ILE A 310 -1.80 -23.61 14.37
C ILE A 310 -1.51 -25.09 14.59
N GLU A 311 -0.34 -25.42 15.15
CA GLU A 311 0.04 -26.79 15.48
C GLU A 311 0.93 -26.85 16.72
N SER A 312 0.91 -27.98 17.42
CA SER A 312 1.75 -28.21 18.60
C SER A 312 3.14 -28.73 18.21
N ARG A 313 4.20 -28.06 18.66
CA ARG A 313 5.61 -28.40 18.37
C ARG A 313 6.51 -28.14 19.59
N PRO A 314 7.71 -28.73 19.66
CA PRO A 314 8.71 -28.34 20.63
C PRO A 314 9.09 -26.87 20.43
N LEU A 315 9.11 -26.10 21.52
CA LEU A 315 9.38 -24.66 21.49
C LEU A 315 10.80 -24.35 21.98
N MET A 316 11.25 -23.13 21.75
CA MET A 316 12.52 -22.58 22.21
C MET A 316 12.29 -21.13 22.65
N LEU A 317 12.70 -20.81 23.87
CA LEU A 317 12.78 -19.45 24.37
C LEU A 317 14.06 -18.80 23.83
N ILE A 318 13.89 -17.60 23.28
CA ILE A 318 14.99 -16.75 22.83
C ILE A 318 14.84 -15.43 23.57
N GLU A 319 15.91 -15.02 24.24
CA GLU A 319 16.04 -13.73 24.89
C GLU A 319 17.20 -12.96 24.25
N ALA A 320 16.98 -11.69 23.95
CA ALA A 320 18.02 -10.81 23.45
C ALA A 320 17.93 -9.43 24.11
N LYS A 321 19.08 -8.76 24.22
CA LYS A 321 19.19 -7.43 24.77
C LYS A 321 19.51 -6.43 23.66
N ALA A 322 18.69 -5.38 23.57
CA ALA A 322 18.91 -4.24 22.69
C ALA A 322 18.80 -2.97 23.54
N ARG A 323 19.88 -2.17 23.56
CA ARG A 323 20.03 -1.04 24.50
C ARG A 323 19.79 -1.51 25.95
N ASP A 324 18.87 -0.89 26.67
CA ASP A 324 18.48 -1.24 28.04
C ASP A 324 17.25 -2.16 28.13
N ARG A 325 16.75 -2.66 26.99
CA ARG A 325 15.55 -3.50 26.93
C ARG A 325 15.90 -4.96 26.68
N THR A 326 15.20 -5.83 27.38
CA THR A 326 15.20 -7.27 27.14
C THR A 326 13.97 -7.62 26.31
N LEU A 327 14.19 -8.41 25.27
CA LEU A 327 13.19 -8.86 24.31
C LEU A 327 13.10 -10.37 24.40
N THR A 328 11.89 -10.91 24.33
CA THR A 328 11.72 -12.37 24.23
C THR A 328 10.87 -12.77 23.03
N ALA A 329 11.18 -13.95 22.50
CA ALA A 329 10.36 -14.64 21.53
C ALA A 329 10.35 -16.13 21.87
N ILE A 330 9.20 -16.77 21.68
CA ILE A 330 9.07 -18.22 21.75
C ILE A 330 8.79 -18.73 20.34
N LEU A 331 9.78 -19.44 19.79
CA LEU A 331 9.74 -19.99 18.43
C LEU A 331 9.76 -21.52 18.47
N GLN A 332 9.47 -22.15 17.34
CA GLN A 332 9.64 -23.60 17.23
C GLN A 332 11.13 -23.96 17.26
N ASN A 333 11.47 -24.99 18.03
CA ASN A 333 12.81 -25.59 18.03
C ASN A 333 13.00 -26.46 16.78
N ALA A 334 13.41 -25.87 15.67
CA ALA A 334 13.76 -26.58 14.44
C ALA A 334 14.79 -25.81 13.60
N GLU A 335 15.56 -26.53 12.78
CA GLU A 335 16.60 -25.92 11.93
C GLU A 335 16.03 -24.95 10.88
N THR A 336 14.82 -25.21 10.41
CA THR A 336 14.12 -24.42 9.39
C THR A 336 13.59 -23.08 9.93
N ILE A 337 13.59 -22.87 11.25
CA ILE A 337 13.21 -21.59 11.84
C ILE A 337 14.45 -20.72 11.99
N LYS A 338 14.40 -19.51 11.45
CA LYS A 338 15.56 -18.62 11.44
C LYS A 338 15.18 -17.21 11.86
N LEU A 339 16.08 -16.57 12.60
CA LEU A 339 16.07 -15.13 12.84
C LEU A 339 17.01 -14.45 11.86
N VAL A 340 16.74 -13.23 11.45
CA VAL A 340 17.68 -12.49 10.59
C VAL A 340 18.82 -11.93 11.44
N GLY A 341 20.06 -12.28 11.11
CA GLY A 341 21.26 -11.78 11.75
C GLY A 341 21.55 -10.31 11.40
N LYS A 342 22.41 -9.64 12.17
CA LYS A 342 22.79 -8.23 11.91
C LYS A 342 23.37 -7.96 10.52
N ASP A 343 23.93 -8.98 9.87
CA ASP A 343 24.49 -8.95 8.53
C ASP A 343 23.43 -9.22 7.44
N GLY A 344 22.17 -9.39 7.84
CA GLY A 344 21.05 -9.74 6.97
C GLY A 344 20.95 -11.22 6.64
N ASN A 345 21.84 -12.07 7.16
CA ASN A 345 21.80 -13.51 6.90
C ASN A 345 20.91 -14.24 7.92
N PRO A 346 20.07 -15.19 7.49
CA PRO A 346 19.26 -15.98 8.41
C PRO A 346 20.12 -16.91 9.30
N ILE A 347 19.94 -16.81 10.62
CA ILE A 347 20.55 -17.67 11.64
C ILE A 347 19.49 -18.64 12.15
N SER A 348 19.78 -19.95 12.04
CA SER A 348 18.87 -20.98 12.54
C SER A 348 18.73 -20.95 14.06
N VAL A 349 17.49 -21.02 14.55
CA VAL A 349 17.17 -21.07 15.97
C VAL A 349 17.84 -22.26 16.66
N ALA A 350 17.95 -23.41 15.97
CA ALA A 350 18.66 -24.59 16.49
C ALA A 350 20.18 -24.41 16.65
N LYS A 351 20.77 -23.43 15.95
CA LYS A 351 22.20 -23.09 16.01
C LYS A 351 22.48 -21.78 16.74
N LEU A 352 21.44 -21.08 17.18
CA LEU A 352 21.51 -19.80 17.86
C LEU A 352 22.13 -19.98 19.24
N LYS A 353 23.05 -19.09 19.61
CA LYS A 353 23.74 -19.13 20.90
C LYS A 353 23.90 -17.74 21.48
N LYS A 354 24.20 -17.71 22.78
CA LYS A 354 24.52 -16.46 23.49
C LYS A 354 25.66 -15.72 22.79
N GLY A 355 25.48 -14.43 22.57
CA GLY A 355 26.43 -13.56 21.87
C GLY A 355 26.16 -13.39 20.37
N ASP A 356 25.30 -14.20 19.76
CA ASP A 356 24.84 -13.95 18.39
C ASP A 356 24.03 -12.65 18.33
N GLU A 357 24.10 -11.94 17.20
CA GLU A 357 23.42 -10.66 17.00
C GLU A 357 22.33 -10.78 15.92
N VAL A 358 21.10 -10.46 16.30
CA VAL A 358 19.90 -10.59 15.45
C VAL A 358 19.20 -9.24 15.29
N LEU A 359 18.52 -9.05 14.17
CA LEU A 359 17.74 -7.84 13.89
C LEU A 359 16.42 -7.87 14.66
N VAL A 360 16.16 -6.78 15.35
CA VAL A 360 14.94 -6.52 16.09
C VAL A 360 14.39 -5.14 15.76
N ARG A 361 13.10 -4.93 16.02
CA ARG A 361 12.44 -3.62 16.06
C ARG A 361 12.09 -3.32 17.51
N LEU A 362 12.54 -2.18 18.03
CA LEU A 362 11.99 -1.63 19.26
C LEU A 362 10.83 -0.69 18.94
N GLU A 363 9.76 -0.77 19.73
CA GLU A 363 8.63 0.15 19.66
C GLU A 363 8.64 1.07 20.88
N GLU A 364 8.37 2.36 20.68
CA GLU A 364 8.25 3.33 21.77
C GLU A 364 6.84 3.29 22.38
N GLY A 365 6.77 2.84 23.64
CA GLY A 365 5.55 2.81 24.47
C GLY A 365 4.86 1.46 24.54
N ALA A 366 4.16 1.20 25.65
CA ALA A 366 3.29 0.04 25.78
C ALA A 366 2.01 0.25 24.94
N ARG A 367 1.52 -0.80 24.26
CA ARG A 367 0.34 -0.71 23.39
C ARG A 367 -0.70 -1.72 23.82
N HIS A 368 -1.95 -1.29 24.01
CA HIS A 368 -3.11 -2.15 24.24
C HIS A 368 -4.02 -2.09 23.00
N PHE A 369 -4.40 -3.26 22.46
CA PHE A 369 -5.30 -3.39 21.30
C PHE A 369 -4.97 -2.45 20.12
N GLY A 370 -3.69 -2.34 19.75
CA GLY A 370 -3.27 -1.60 18.57
C GLY A 370 -3.43 -0.07 18.65
N LYS A 371 -3.63 0.52 19.85
CA LYS A 371 -3.56 1.98 20.09
C LYS A 371 -2.40 2.33 21.03
N LYS A 372 -1.73 3.46 20.74
CA LYS A 372 -0.71 4.06 21.61
C LYS A 372 -1.43 4.65 22.82
N ILE A 373 -1.28 4.06 23.99
CA ILE A 373 -1.86 4.56 25.24
C ILE A 373 -0.69 4.83 26.19
N GLU A 374 -0.69 5.98 26.86
CA GLU A 374 0.20 6.27 27.99
C GLU A 374 -0.27 5.49 29.24
N GLU A 375 -0.39 4.17 29.14
CA GLU A 375 -0.69 3.30 30.28
C GLU A 375 0.52 2.46 30.64
N THR A 376 0.74 2.29 31.96
CA THR A 376 1.84 1.46 32.47
C THR A 376 1.43 -0.01 32.38
N ILE A 377 1.81 -0.68 31.30
CA ILE A 377 1.59 -2.11 31.11
C ILE A 377 2.91 -2.83 31.42
N ILE A 378 2.84 -3.87 32.25
CA ILE A 378 3.98 -4.74 32.56
C ILE A 378 3.73 -6.10 31.90
N GLU A 379 4.38 -6.34 30.77
CA GLU A 379 4.48 -7.66 30.13
C GLU A 379 5.78 -8.33 30.65
N LYS A 380 5.71 -9.59 31.13
CA LYS A 380 6.86 -10.33 31.71
C LYS A 380 7.14 -11.62 30.98
#